data_AF-A0A2P2KJ56-F1
#
_entry.id   AF-A0A2P2KJ56-F1
#
_cell.length_a   1.000
_cell.length_b   1.000
_cell.length_c   1.000
_cell.angle_alpha   90.00
_cell.angle_beta   90.00
_cell.angle_gamma   90.00
#
_symmetry.space_group_name_H-M   'P 1'
#
loop_
_entity.id
_entity.type
_entity.pdbx_description
1 polymer ?
#
loop_
_entity_poly.entity_id
_entity_poly.type
_entity_poly.pdbx_seq_one_letter_code
_entity_poly.pdbx_strand_id
1 'polypeptide(L)'
;MIVSLSVNHIQTLEAVDARERYPKEFTMWREDPANFNVNGIYPVRKLWGTAREAWRDILFSPGKNFLVITHKSILRALICTALGLGPDRFRAIDVNNGGMSVFSFNRKGEAMLQSLNMTAHMYSDHVYPF
;
A
#
# COMPACT_ATOMS: atom_id res chain seq x y z
N MET A 1 -3.76 -2.77 -14.73
CA MET A 1 -2.31 -3.01 -14.78
C MET A 1 -1.90 -3.59 -13.44
N ILE A 2 -1.56 -4.88 -13.37
CA ILE A 2 -1.08 -5.51 -12.14
C ILE A 2 0.42 -5.24 -12.07
N VAL A 3 0.84 -4.26 -11.26
CA VAL A 3 2.26 -4.06 -10.92
C VAL A 3 2.53 -4.87 -9.65
N SER A 4 2.98 -6.11 -9.84
CA SER A 4 3.53 -6.92 -8.75
C SER A 4 4.99 -6.52 -8.56
N LEU A 5 5.30 -5.81 -7.47
CA LEU A 5 6.67 -5.55 -7.05
C LEU A 5 7.22 -6.81 -6.38
N SER A 6 7.92 -7.60 -7.17
CA SER A 6 8.66 -8.79 -6.73
C SER A 6 9.92 -8.36 -5.96
N VAL A 7 9.96 -8.70 -4.67
CA VAL A 7 11.15 -8.60 -3.80
C VAL A 7 11.62 -10.03 -3.49
N ASN A 8 12.42 -10.58 -4.41
CA ASN A 8 12.70 -12.02 -4.56
C ASN A 8 13.60 -12.70 -3.49
N HIS A 9 13.79 -12.15 -2.29
CA HIS A 9 14.61 -12.83 -1.27
C HIS A 9 13.96 -13.00 0.12
N ILE A 10 12.78 -12.41 0.36
CA ILE A 10 12.06 -12.51 1.65
C ILE A 10 10.67 -13.16 1.48
N GLN A 11 10.33 -13.63 0.27
CA GLN A 11 8.97 -14.08 -0.08
C GLN A 11 8.44 -15.30 0.70
N THR A 12 9.24 -15.93 1.57
CA THR A 12 8.87 -17.20 2.22
C THR A 12 9.38 -17.38 3.64
N LEU A 13 9.73 -16.31 4.37
CA LEU A 13 10.00 -16.41 5.81
C LEU A 13 8.76 -15.99 6.60
N GLU A 14 8.32 -16.84 7.52
CA GLU A 14 7.35 -16.42 8.53
C GLU A 14 7.94 -15.28 9.36
N ALA A 15 7.08 -14.42 9.91
CA ALA A 15 7.52 -13.25 10.68
C ALA A 15 8.41 -13.64 11.88
N VAL A 16 8.21 -14.84 12.44
CA VAL A 16 9.00 -15.39 13.54
C VAL A 16 10.41 -15.74 13.08
N ASP A 17 10.54 -16.48 11.97
CA ASP A 17 11.84 -16.85 11.39
C ASP A 17 12.66 -15.61 11.00
N ALA A 18 12.00 -14.60 10.43
CA ALA A 18 12.66 -13.35 10.05
C ALA A 18 13.20 -12.59 11.27
N ARG A 19 12.45 -12.58 12.38
CA ARG A 19 12.87 -11.93 13.64
C ARG A 19 14.09 -12.60 14.24
N GLU A 20 14.18 -13.93 14.17
CA GLU A 20 15.32 -14.67 14.73
C GLU A 20 16.56 -14.60 13.83
N ARG A 21 16.39 -14.75 12.51
CA ARG A 21 17.51 -14.79 11.57
C ARG A 21 18.06 -13.41 11.21
N TYR A 22 17.20 -12.39 11.21
CA TYR A 22 17.54 -11.03 10.78
C TYR A 22 16.93 -9.96 11.72
N PRO A 23 17.31 -9.96 13.02
CA PRO A 23 16.66 -9.12 14.03
C PRO A 23 16.77 -7.63 13.74
N LYS A 24 17.91 -7.17 13.20
CA LYS A 24 18.14 -5.75 12.88
C LYS A 24 17.27 -5.29 11.72
N GLU A 25 17.24 -6.08 10.65
CA GLU A 25 16.45 -5.86 9.46
C GLU A 25 14.96 -5.91 9.78
N PHE A 26 14.55 -6.86 10.63
CA PHE A 26 13.18 -6.99 11.12
C PHE A 26 12.75 -5.73 11.89
N THR A 27 13.56 -5.27 12.85
CA THR A 27 13.29 -4.04 13.62
C THR A 27 13.24 -2.81 12.72
N MET A 28 14.24 -2.63 11.84
CA MET A 28 14.27 -1.53 10.87
C MET A 28 13.04 -1.55 9.97
N TRP A 29 12.69 -2.73 9.43
CA TRP A 29 11.49 -2.87 8.63
C TRP A 29 10.24 -2.49 9.42
N ARG A 30 10.12 -2.85 10.70
CA ARG A 30 8.95 -2.61 11.57
C ARG A 30 8.82 -1.15 12.03
N GLU A 31 9.92 -0.51 12.38
CA GLU A 31 9.93 0.81 13.01
C GLU A 31 10.18 1.92 12.01
N ASP A 32 11.11 1.73 11.07
CA ASP A 32 11.49 2.73 10.07
C ASP A 32 11.54 2.13 8.64
N PRO A 33 10.36 1.78 8.10
CA PRO A 33 10.25 1.11 6.81
C PRO A 33 10.75 1.97 5.64
N ALA A 34 10.73 3.31 5.79
CA ALA A 34 11.16 4.24 4.75
C ALA A 34 12.69 4.27 4.59
N ASN A 35 13.43 3.97 5.66
CA ASN A 35 14.89 3.88 5.66
C ASN A 35 15.41 2.44 5.61
N PHE A 36 14.52 1.44 5.67
CA PHE A 36 14.87 0.05 5.40
C PHE A 36 15.52 -0.10 4.01
N ASN A 37 16.75 -0.61 4.00
CA ASN A 37 17.57 -0.74 2.81
C ASN A 37 18.01 -2.20 2.63
N VAL A 38 17.93 -2.68 1.39
CA VAL A 38 18.43 -4.00 0.98
C VAL A 38 19.33 -3.79 -0.23
N ASN A 39 20.63 -4.01 -0.08
CA ASN A 39 21.63 -3.90 -1.16
C ASN A 39 21.56 -2.55 -1.92
N GLY A 40 21.43 -1.43 -1.20
CA GLY A 40 21.34 -0.10 -1.79
C GLY A 40 19.94 0.29 -2.27
N ILE A 41 18.96 -0.63 -2.22
CA ILE A 41 17.58 -0.37 -2.61
C ILE A 41 16.75 -0.05 -1.37
N TYR A 42 15.97 1.04 -1.42
CA TYR A 42 14.98 1.40 -0.40
C TYR A 42 13.57 1.00 -0.89
N PRO A 43 13.04 -0.17 -0.49
CA PRO A 43 11.84 -0.73 -1.12
C PRO A 43 10.61 0.16 -0.98
N VAL A 44 10.42 0.79 0.19
CA VAL A 44 9.28 1.67 0.46
C VAL A 44 9.38 2.97 -0.31
N ARG A 45 10.58 3.55 -0.47
CA ARG A 45 10.76 4.73 -1.31
C ARG A 45 10.48 4.43 -2.78
N LYS A 46 10.94 3.26 -3.28
CA LYS A 46 10.64 2.78 -4.63
C LYS A 46 9.13 2.60 -4.84
N LEU A 47 8.44 2.05 -3.84
CA LEU A 47 6.99 1.88 -3.83
C LEU A 47 6.22 3.20 -3.98
N TRP A 48 6.72 4.28 -3.36
CA TRP A 48 6.16 5.63 -3.53
C TRP A 48 6.35 6.14 -4.97
N GLY A 49 7.50 5.88 -5.58
CA GLY A 49 7.72 6.17 -7.00
C GLY A 49 6.69 5.47 -7.88
N THR A 50 6.51 4.17 -7.69
CA THR A 50 5.52 3.36 -8.41
C THR A 50 4.09 3.87 -8.18
N ALA A 51 3.72 4.24 -6.96
CA ALA A 51 2.40 4.79 -6.66
C ALA A 51 2.14 6.12 -7.38
N ARG A 52 3.15 7.00 -7.47
CA ARG A 52 3.04 8.28 -8.20
C ARG A 52 2.87 8.05 -9.71
N GLU A 53 3.62 7.13 -10.29
CA GLU A 53 3.47 6.76 -11.70
C GLU A 53 2.08 6.17 -11.97
N ALA A 54 1.61 5.27 -11.11
CA ALA A 54 0.27 4.69 -11.21
C ALA A 54 -0.84 5.75 -11.12
N TRP A 55 -0.71 6.73 -10.21
CA TRP A 55 -1.68 7.84 -10.12
C TRP A 55 -1.69 8.70 -11.38
N ARG A 56 -0.51 9.02 -11.94
CA ARG A 56 -0.43 9.72 -13.22
C ARG A 56 -1.20 8.94 -14.28
N ASP A 57 -0.92 7.65 -14.42
CA ASP A 57 -1.55 6.83 -15.45
C ASP A 57 -3.08 6.73 -15.25
N ILE A 58 -3.56 6.61 -14.00
CA ILE A 58 -5.00 6.60 -13.68
C ILE A 58 -5.66 7.94 -14.02
N LEU A 59 -5.08 9.06 -13.60
CA LEU A 59 -5.67 10.39 -13.75
C LEU A 59 -5.67 10.88 -15.20
N PHE A 60 -4.71 10.45 -16.02
CA PHE A 60 -4.63 10.79 -17.45
C PHE A 60 -5.31 9.77 -18.37
N SER A 61 -5.77 8.63 -17.84
CA SER A 61 -6.51 7.65 -18.64
C SER A 61 -7.94 8.13 -18.93
N PRO A 62 -8.50 7.83 -20.12
CA PRO A 62 -9.90 8.10 -20.39
C PRO A 62 -10.80 7.22 -19.51
N GLY A 63 -11.81 7.82 -18.90
CA GLY A 63 -12.74 7.14 -18.00
C GLY A 63 -13.23 8.04 -16.88
N LYS A 64 -14.27 7.60 -16.18
CA LYS A 64 -14.81 8.32 -15.00
C LYS A 64 -14.58 7.56 -13.69
N ASN A 65 -14.61 6.23 -13.74
CA ASN A 65 -14.47 5.36 -12.56
C ASN A 65 -13.43 4.28 -12.87
N PHE A 66 -12.49 4.08 -11.95
CA PHE A 66 -11.41 3.11 -12.08
C PHE A 66 -11.43 2.18 -10.87
N LEU A 67 -11.29 0.88 -11.11
CA LEU A 67 -11.08 -0.12 -10.06
C LEU A 67 -9.62 -0.56 -10.07
N VAL A 68 -8.94 -0.39 -8.95
CA VAL A 68 -7.53 -0.79 -8.78
C VAL A 68 -7.46 -1.94 -7.79
N ILE A 69 -7.02 -3.10 -8.26
CA ILE A 69 -6.85 -4.32 -7.45
C ILE A 69 -5.37 -4.66 -7.40
N THR A 70 -4.80 -4.73 -6.20
CA THR A 70 -3.38 -5.01 -5.99
C THR A 70 -3.09 -5.38 -4.53
N HIS A 71 -1.82 -5.41 -4.12
CA HIS A 71 -1.37 -5.85 -2.80
C HIS A 71 -1.32 -4.72 -1.76
N LYS A 72 -1.35 -5.11 -0.48
CA LYS A 72 -1.36 -4.23 0.70
C LYS A 72 -0.31 -3.10 0.68
N SER A 73 0.95 -3.42 0.38
CA SER A 73 2.03 -2.43 0.41
C SER A 73 1.80 -1.30 -0.61
N ILE A 74 1.52 -1.64 -1.87
CA ILE A 74 1.30 -0.65 -2.91
C ILE A 74 -0.04 0.09 -2.71
N LEU A 75 -1.09 -0.57 -2.19
CA LEU A 75 -2.32 0.13 -1.77
C LEU A 75 -2.03 1.20 -0.71
N ARG A 76 -1.23 0.89 0.31
CA ARG A 76 -0.80 1.89 1.31
C ARG A 76 -0.11 3.08 0.66
N ALA A 77 0.80 2.83 -0.28
CA ALA A 77 1.49 3.90 -1.01
C ALA A 77 0.54 4.72 -1.89
N LEU A 78 -0.41 4.09 -2.60
CA LEU A 78 -1.44 4.79 -3.39
C LEU A 78 -2.30 5.69 -2.51
N ILE A 79 -2.83 5.16 -1.40
CA ILE A 79 -3.67 5.91 -0.47
C ILE A 79 -2.86 7.07 0.14
N CYS A 80 -1.64 6.81 0.64
CA CYS A 80 -0.82 7.84 1.25
C CYS A 80 -0.43 8.94 0.26
N THR A 81 -0.02 8.59 -0.96
CA THR A 81 0.33 9.58 -1.98
C THR A 81 -0.85 10.43 -2.41
N ALA A 82 -2.06 9.86 -2.50
CA ALA A 82 -3.29 10.62 -2.75
C ALA A 82 -3.58 11.64 -1.63
N LEU A 83 -3.26 11.29 -0.38
CA LEU A 83 -3.41 12.17 0.79
C LEU A 83 -2.23 13.13 1.00
N GLY A 84 -1.25 13.17 0.09
CA GLY A 84 -0.05 14.02 0.23
C GLY A 84 0.96 13.53 1.29
N LEU A 85 0.87 12.28 1.72
CA LEU A 85 1.74 11.69 2.74
C LEU A 85 3.00 11.05 2.14
N GLY A 86 4.11 11.22 2.84
CA GLY A 86 5.42 10.67 2.47
C GLY A 86 5.61 9.19 2.85
N PRO A 87 6.71 8.56 2.41
CA PRO A 87 7.04 7.16 2.70
C PRO A 87 7.22 6.86 4.20
N ASP A 88 7.52 7.88 5.01
CA ASP A 88 7.54 7.81 6.47
C ASP A 88 6.16 7.44 7.07
N ARG A 89 5.08 7.61 6.30
CA ARG A 89 3.71 7.22 6.67
C ARG A 89 3.31 5.84 6.15
N PHE A 90 4.24 4.99 5.74
CA PHE A 90 3.94 3.63 5.25
C PHE A 90 3.07 2.77 6.17
N ARG A 91 3.10 3.00 7.48
CA ARG A 91 2.25 2.31 8.46
C ARG A 91 1.09 3.13 9.00
N ALA A 92 0.86 4.35 8.50
CA ALA A 92 -0.21 5.21 9.00
C ALA A 92 -1.60 4.68 8.66
N ILE A 93 -1.72 3.85 7.63
CA ILE A 93 -2.98 3.33 7.13
C ILE A 93 -2.89 1.82 7.01
N ASP A 94 -3.89 1.13 7.55
CA ASP A 94 -4.04 -0.29 7.31
C ASP A 94 -4.92 -0.61 6.11
N VAL A 95 -4.65 -1.76 5.50
CA VAL A 95 -5.43 -2.31 4.39
C VAL A 95 -5.72 -3.76 4.76
N ASN A 96 -7.00 -4.05 4.93
CA ASN A 96 -7.51 -5.37 5.30
C ASN A 96 -7.72 -6.21 4.05
N ASN A 97 -7.74 -7.52 4.22
CA ASN A 97 -8.19 -8.41 3.15
C ASN A 97 -9.65 -8.10 2.81
N GLY A 98 -9.94 -7.95 1.53
CA GLY A 98 -11.25 -7.48 1.06
C GLY A 98 -11.55 -6.00 1.34
N GLY A 99 -10.68 -5.25 2.01
CA GLY A 99 -10.92 -3.84 2.31
C GLY A 99 -10.96 -2.97 1.06
N MET A 100 -11.98 -2.12 0.95
CA MET A 100 -12.14 -1.16 -0.15
C MET A 100 -11.93 0.28 0.31
N SER A 101 -11.18 1.07 -0.46
CA SER A 101 -11.06 2.52 -0.24
C SER A 101 -11.50 3.25 -1.50
N VAL A 102 -12.27 4.33 -1.35
CA VAL A 102 -12.82 5.11 -2.45
C VAL A 102 -12.30 6.53 -2.38
N PHE A 103 -11.79 7.02 -3.51
CA PHE A 103 -11.38 8.39 -3.70
C PHE A 103 -12.18 9.01 -4.84
N SER A 104 -12.57 10.27 -4.67
CA SER A 104 -12.98 11.14 -5.77
C SER A 104 -11.88 12.16 -6.04
N PHE A 105 -11.74 12.57 -7.30
CA PHE A 105 -10.77 13.57 -7.71
C PHE A 105 -11.48 14.71 -8.41
N ASN A 106 -11.12 15.95 -8.09
CA ASN A 106 -11.68 17.10 -8.78
C ASN A 106 -10.92 17.37 -10.10
N ARG A 107 -11.36 18.40 -10.86
CA ARG A 107 -10.75 18.76 -12.15
C ARG A 107 -9.27 19.17 -12.06
N LYS A 108 -8.77 19.50 -10.87
CA LYS A 108 -7.36 19.84 -10.63
C LYS A 108 -6.52 18.62 -10.22
N GLY A 109 -7.13 17.45 -10.08
CA GLY A 109 -6.46 16.24 -9.59
C GLY A 109 -6.30 16.20 -8.07
N GLU A 110 -7.03 17.03 -7.33
CA GLU A 110 -7.01 17.00 -5.85
C GLU A 110 -7.86 15.83 -5.37
N ALA A 111 -7.26 14.98 -4.53
CA ALA A 111 -7.91 13.77 -4.01
C ALA A 111 -8.83 14.09 -2.83
N MET A 112 -9.98 13.41 -2.80
CA MET A 112 -10.95 13.45 -1.72
C MET A 112 -11.26 12.02 -1.29
N LEU A 113 -10.87 11.67 -0.06
CA LEU A 113 -11.15 10.35 0.51
C LEU A 113 -12.64 10.26 0.88
N GLN A 114 -13.36 9.31 0.27
CA GLN A 114 -14.79 9.07 0.51
C GLN A 114 -15.00 7.91 1.48
N SER A 115 -14.19 6.87 1.38
CA SER A 115 -14.17 5.74 2.31
C SER A 115 -12.79 5.13 2.38
N LEU A 116 -12.43 4.59 3.55
CA LEU A 116 -11.14 3.99 3.81
C LEU A 116 -11.31 2.60 4.40
N ASN A 117 -10.68 1.61 3.77
CA ASN A 117 -10.57 0.23 4.27
C ASN A 117 -11.92 -0.39 4.69
N MET A 118 -12.99 -0.13 3.94
CA MET A 118 -14.33 -0.61 4.20
C MET A 118 -14.45 -2.11 3.95
N THR A 119 -14.89 -2.85 4.96
CA THR A 119 -15.13 -4.30 4.89
C THR A 119 -16.60 -4.67 5.15
N ALA A 120 -17.52 -3.69 5.14
CA ALA A 120 -18.93 -3.91 5.45
C ALA A 120 -19.62 -4.98 4.58
N HIS A 121 -19.18 -5.13 3.33
CA HIS A 121 -19.67 -6.16 2.40
C HIS A 121 -19.23 -7.58 2.76
N MET A 122 -18.22 -7.72 3.64
CA MET A 122 -17.76 -9.02 4.15
C MET A 122 -18.53 -9.49 5.39
N TYR A 123 -19.42 -8.65 5.92
CA TYR A 123 -20.25 -9.01 7.06
C TYR A 123 -21.28 -10.06 6.65
N SER A 124 -21.22 -11.24 7.26
CA SER A 124 -22.18 -12.34 7.08
C SER A 124 -22.53 -12.92 8.43
N ASP A 125 -23.80 -13.28 8.65
CA ASP A 125 -24.26 -14.00 9.86
C ASP A 125 -23.84 -13.36 11.19
N HIS A 126 -23.83 -12.03 11.24
CA HIS A 126 -23.38 -11.26 12.42
C HIS A 126 -21.89 -11.37 12.77
N VAL A 127 -21.08 -11.90 11.85
CA VAL A 127 -19.64 -12.09 12.01
C VAL A 127 -18.88 -11.34 10.92
N TYR A 128 -17.76 -10.75 11.30
CA TYR A 128 -16.76 -10.31 10.35
C TYR A 128 -15.65 -11.36 10.23
N PRO A 129 -15.27 -11.77 9.01
CA PRO A 129 -14.15 -12.69 8.80
C PRO A 129 -12.83 -11.92 8.86
N PHE A 130 -12.24 -11.78 10.05
CA PHE A 130 -10.90 -11.20 10.22
C PHE A 130 -10.00 -12.13 11.03
#